data_AF-A0A945QK50-F1
#
_entry.id   AF-A0A945QK50-F1
#
_cell.length_a   1.000
_cell.length_b   1.000
_cell.length_c   1.000
_cell.angle_alpha   90.00
_cell.angle_beta   90.00
_cell.angle_gamma   90.00
#
_symmetry.space_group_name_H-M   'P 1'
#
loop_
_entity.id
_entity.type
_entity.pdbx_description
1 polymer ?
#
loop_
_entity_poly.entity_id
_entity_poly.type
_entity_poly.pdbx_seq_one_letter_code
_entity_poly.pdbx_strand_id
1 'polypeptide(L)'
;ILDHDIGAVQQLPENLFPLRGLEIQAQAFLVSIGGEEIGADVVNKRRPPSSAVIAIRRRFHLHHAGAHVAHNPVSNMRLGSGIADTILMRRHGVNVGIGTDACNCGDHLNMFENMRLACHSSRVKDHTNMEWLTAPEVIEMATECSARAMGFGDRIGRIAPGYQADIVFLDLADVSFIPFTDPCNQIVHCEDGAAVERVIVGGRTIVQGGKVTTVDMPALRREVETIMERLDSVQAERKELIEKLELPVSTYCNGLLPEHAQHAAANP
;
A
#
# COMPACT_ATOMS: atom_id res chain seq x y z
N ILE A 1 -17.70 -21.37 11.19
CA ILE A 1 -18.77 -22.38 11.44
C ILE A 1 -20.09 -21.69 11.16
N LEU A 2 -20.76 -22.17 10.11
CA LEU A 2 -22.18 -22.07 9.70
C LEU A 2 -22.99 -20.76 9.89
N ASP A 3 -23.52 -20.32 8.75
CA ASP A 3 -24.93 -19.92 8.51
C ASP A 3 -25.87 -20.00 9.71
N HIS A 4 -26.50 -18.88 10.05
CA HIS A 4 -27.94 -18.73 10.32
C HIS A 4 -28.23 -17.28 10.77
N ASP A 5 -29.00 -16.55 9.96
CA ASP A 5 -29.88 -15.41 10.29
C ASP A 5 -29.82 -14.27 9.25
N ILE A 6 -30.41 -14.54 8.07
CA ILE A 6 -30.94 -13.49 7.19
C ILE A 6 -32.42 -13.30 7.57
N GLY A 7 -32.73 -12.17 8.21
CA GLY A 7 -34.08 -11.74 8.59
C GLY A 7 -34.45 -10.39 7.96
N ALA A 8 -35.71 -10.23 7.58
CA ALA A 8 -36.21 -9.30 6.55
C ALA A 8 -36.12 -7.80 6.87
N VAL A 9 -35.70 -7.04 5.87
CA VAL A 9 -35.84 -5.58 5.74
C VAL A 9 -37.32 -5.25 5.50
N GLN A 10 -38.01 -4.61 6.45
CA GLN A 10 -39.28 -3.92 6.19
C GLN A 10 -39.67 -2.99 7.35
N GLN A 11 -39.42 -1.68 7.17
CA GLN A 11 -40.27 -0.52 7.52
C GLN A 11 -39.41 0.75 7.68
N LEU A 12 -39.48 1.64 6.69
CA LEU A 12 -39.02 3.04 6.77
C LEU A 12 -40.12 3.89 7.40
N PRO A 13 -39.82 4.81 8.34
CA PRO A 13 -40.71 5.94 8.60
C PRO A 13 -40.37 7.11 7.69
N GLU A 14 -41.43 7.61 7.07
CA GLU A 14 -41.53 8.78 6.23
C GLU A 14 -41.07 10.04 6.97
N ASN A 15 -40.04 10.72 6.45
CA ASN A 15 -39.97 12.18 6.33
C ASN A 15 -38.66 12.56 5.61
N LEU A 16 -38.83 13.11 4.41
CA LEU A 16 -37.79 13.36 3.42
C LEU A 16 -37.56 14.88 3.26
N PHE A 17 -36.27 15.25 3.15
CA PHE A 17 -35.66 16.46 2.53
C PHE A 17 -35.27 17.68 3.41
N PRO A 18 -34.25 18.50 2.97
CA PRO A 18 -33.44 18.39 1.75
C PRO A 18 -31.92 18.24 1.93
N LEU A 19 -31.35 17.58 0.92
CA LEU A 19 -29.93 17.44 0.59
C LEU A 19 -29.18 18.78 0.56
N ARG A 20 -28.01 18.84 1.20
CA ARG A 20 -26.83 19.56 0.70
C ARG A 20 -25.55 18.81 1.07
N GLY A 21 -24.77 18.48 0.03
CA GLY A 21 -23.36 18.07 0.06
C GLY A 21 -23.02 16.81 0.86
N LEU A 22 -22.79 15.69 0.18
CA LEU A 22 -22.14 14.50 0.72
C LEU A 22 -20.83 14.33 -0.06
N GLU A 23 -19.72 14.66 0.59
CA GLU A 23 -18.38 14.50 0.03
C GLU A 23 -17.66 13.41 0.86
N ILE A 24 -17.15 12.39 0.18
CA ILE A 24 -16.50 11.22 0.77
C ILE A 24 -15.05 11.23 0.28
N GLN A 25 -14.09 11.36 1.20
CA GLN A 25 -12.69 11.01 0.93
C GLN A 25 -12.46 9.56 1.37
N ALA A 26 -12.09 8.71 0.41
CA ALA A 26 -11.67 7.33 0.66
C ALA A 26 -10.14 7.30 0.77
N GLN A 27 -9.62 6.86 1.91
CA GLN A 27 -8.21 6.46 2.06
C GLN A 27 -8.19 4.94 2.24
N ALA A 28 -7.49 4.23 1.36
CA ALA A 28 -7.30 2.79 1.45
C ALA A 28 -6.15 2.48 2.40
N PHE A 29 -6.39 1.58 3.36
CA PHE A 29 -5.39 1.02 4.26
C PHE A 29 -5.62 -0.47 4.41
N LEU A 30 -4.56 -1.26 4.32
CA LEU A 30 -4.58 -2.63 4.79
C LEU A 30 -4.16 -2.61 6.27
N VAL A 31 -5.08 -3.02 7.13
CA VAL A 31 -4.88 -3.10 8.58
C VAL A 31 -4.85 -4.57 8.97
N SER A 32 -3.73 -5.03 9.49
CA SER A 32 -3.66 -6.33 10.15
C SER A 32 -4.10 -6.14 11.60
N ILE A 33 -5.19 -6.80 11.98
CA ILE A 33 -5.67 -6.90 13.37
C ILE A 33 -5.37 -8.33 13.80
N GLY A 34 -4.77 -8.51 14.98
CA GLY A 34 -4.38 -9.83 15.46
C GLY A 34 -5.54 -10.81 15.44
N GLY A 35 -5.53 -11.74 14.48
CA GLY A 35 -6.19 -13.07 14.50
C GLY A 35 -7.69 -13.19 14.72
N GLU A 36 -8.45 -12.14 15.05
CA GLU A 36 -9.90 -12.23 15.26
C GLU A 36 -10.68 -11.50 14.16
N GLU A 37 -11.54 -12.26 13.49
CA GLU A 37 -12.45 -11.81 12.44
C GLU A 37 -13.56 -10.94 13.05
N ILE A 38 -13.56 -9.63 12.75
CA ILE A 38 -14.62 -8.71 13.16
C ILE A 38 -15.36 -8.26 11.90
N GLY A 39 -16.59 -8.76 11.71
CA GLY A 39 -17.48 -8.35 10.60
C GLY A 39 -18.00 -6.92 10.78
N ALA A 40 -18.10 -6.15 9.70
CA ALA A 40 -18.60 -4.78 9.70
C ALA A 40 -19.62 -4.53 8.57
N ASP A 41 -20.85 -4.19 8.94
CA ASP A 41 -21.89 -3.66 8.04
C ASP A 41 -21.73 -2.14 7.83
N VAL A 42 -21.85 -1.72 6.57
CA VAL A 42 -21.55 -0.36 6.11
C VAL A 42 -22.82 0.51 6.13
N VAL A 43 -22.99 1.37 7.14
CA VAL A 43 -23.97 2.47 7.09
C VAL A 43 -23.45 3.77 7.73
N ASN A 44 -23.31 4.79 6.86
CA ASN A 44 -23.31 6.26 7.08
C ASN A 44 -22.19 7.01 7.83
N LYS A 45 -21.74 8.11 7.18
CA LYS A 45 -20.58 8.97 7.47
C LYS A 45 -21.02 10.40 7.82
N ARG A 46 -20.35 11.09 8.77
CA ARG A 46 -20.12 12.57 8.79
C ARG A 46 -19.18 13.01 9.95
N ARG A 47 -18.09 13.71 9.59
CA ARG A 47 -17.09 14.50 10.37
C ARG A 47 -15.93 13.77 11.11
N PRO A 48 -14.76 14.44 11.27
CA PRO A 48 -13.46 13.78 11.31
C PRO A 48 -13.18 13.17 12.69
N PRO A 49 -12.53 12.01 12.72
CA PRO A 49 -11.43 11.85 13.66
C PRO A 49 -10.22 11.11 13.07
N SER A 50 -9.07 11.41 13.67
CA SER A 50 -7.86 10.58 13.75
C SER A 50 -8.07 9.11 13.44
N SER A 51 -7.28 8.57 12.49
CA SER A 51 -6.96 7.14 12.29
C SER A 51 -7.89 6.14 13.02
N ALA A 52 -9.16 6.08 12.61
CA ALA A 52 -10.15 5.19 13.18
C ALA A 52 -11.14 4.73 12.11
N VAL A 53 -11.42 3.42 12.07
CA VAL A 53 -12.53 2.86 11.31
C VAL A 53 -13.83 3.27 12.02
N ILE A 54 -14.79 3.84 11.28
CA ILE A 54 -16.09 4.23 11.82
C ILE A 54 -17.01 3.00 11.81
N ALA A 55 -17.12 2.31 12.95
CA ALA A 55 -18.25 1.44 13.25
C ALA A 55 -19.30 2.26 14.01
N ILE A 56 -20.58 2.08 13.67
CA ILE A 56 -21.73 2.97 13.90
C ILE A 56 -21.95 3.46 15.36
N ARG A 57 -21.23 2.95 16.37
CA ARG A 57 -21.32 3.45 17.77
C ARG A 57 -20.02 3.57 18.56
N ARG A 58 -18.83 3.27 18.01
CA ARG A 58 -17.55 3.45 18.74
C ARG A 58 -16.42 3.82 17.76
N ARG A 59 -15.63 4.86 18.08
CA ARG A 59 -14.38 5.14 17.35
C ARG A 59 -13.44 3.95 17.57
N PHE A 60 -13.08 3.24 16.50
CA PHE A 60 -12.12 2.15 16.57
C PHE A 60 -10.71 2.72 16.53
N HIS A 61 -10.09 2.87 17.69
CA HIS A 61 -8.72 3.34 17.79
C HIS A 61 -7.76 2.19 17.47
N LEU A 62 -7.09 2.25 16.30
CA LEU A 62 -6.20 1.19 15.82
C LEU A 62 -5.15 0.76 16.85
N HIS A 63 -4.63 1.71 17.63
CA HIS A 63 -3.63 1.42 18.67
C HIS A 63 -4.18 0.55 19.81
N HIS A 64 -5.45 0.72 20.20
CA HIS A 64 -6.07 -0.11 21.24
C HIS A 64 -6.23 -1.57 20.81
N ALA A 65 -6.26 -1.82 19.50
CA ALA A 65 -6.37 -3.16 18.92
C ALA A 65 -5.00 -3.80 18.60
N GLY A 66 -3.89 -3.12 18.94
CA GLY A 66 -2.54 -3.57 18.56
C GLY A 66 -2.33 -3.66 17.04
N ALA A 67 -3.11 -2.90 16.27
CA ALA A 67 -3.14 -3.05 14.82
C ALA A 67 -1.86 -2.52 14.15
N HIS A 68 -1.55 -3.10 13.01
CA HIS A 68 -0.45 -2.68 12.14
C HIS A 68 -0.99 -2.13 10.82
N VAL A 69 -0.35 -1.11 10.28
CA VAL A 69 -0.73 -0.48 9.01
C VAL A 69 0.34 -0.76 7.95
N ALA A 70 -0.07 -1.26 6.80
CA ALA A 70 0.77 -1.28 5.59
C ALA A 70 0.49 -0.03 4.76
N HIS A 71 1.45 0.90 4.70
CA HIS A 71 1.36 2.11 3.91
C HIS A 71 1.82 1.86 2.47
N ASN A 72 0.92 2.09 1.51
CA ASN A 72 1.16 1.90 0.08
C ASN A 72 1.13 3.25 -0.67
N PRO A 73 2.18 4.09 -0.57
CA PRO A 73 2.15 5.45 -1.10
C PRO A 73 2.00 5.50 -2.62
N VAL A 74 2.70 4.61 -3.36
CA VAL A 74 2.60 4.57 -4.83
C VAL A 74 1.17 4.25 -5.25
N SER A 75 0.61 3.14 -4.74
CA SER A 75 -0.76 2.71 -5.07
C SER A 75 -1.81 3.76 -4.72
N ASN A 76 -1.74 4.34 -3.50
CA ASN A 76 -2.69 5.35 -3.08
C ASN A 76 -2.67 6.60 -3.99
N MET A 77 -1.48 7.00 -4.47
CA MET A 77 -1.35 8.11 -5.42
C MET A 77 -1.82 7.71 -6.82
N ARG A 78 -1.42 6.54 -7.30
CA ARG A 78 -1.78 6.02 -8.62
C ARG A 78 -3.29 5.85 -8.79
N LEU A 79 -3.98 5.39 -7.75
CA LEU A 79 -5.44 5.19 -7.77
C LEU A 79 -6.24 6.47 -7.47
N GLY A 80 -5.59 7.52 -6.96
CA GLY A 80 -6.27 8.74 -6.49
C GLY A 80 -6.94 8.57 -5.11
N SER A 81 -6.50 7.62 -4.29
CA SER A 81 -6.99 7.40 -2.92
C SER A 81 -6.47 8.42 -1.90
N GLY A 82 -5.57 9.32 -2.31
CA GLY A 82 -5.05 10.40 -1.47
C GLY A 82 -3.86 9.99 -0.61
N ILE A 83 -3.54 10.79 0.41
CA ILE A 83 -2.30 10.67 1.19
C ILE A 83 -2.59 10.21 2.62
N ALA A 84 -2.01 9.08 3.01
CA ALA A 84 -2.07 8.55 4.37
C ALA A 84 -1.44 9.50 5.41
N ASP A 85 -2.07 9.65 6.57
CA ASP A 85 -1.49 10.41 7.69
C ASP A 85 -0.59 9.53 8.57
N THR A 86 0.56 9.15 8.02
CA THR A 86 1.53 8.26 8.69
C THR A 86 2.12 8.87 9.96
N ILE A 87 2.31 10.20 9.98
CA ILE A 87 2.79 10.93 11.15
C ILE A 87 1.80 10.83 12.31
N LEU A 88 0.51 11.10 12.05
CA LEU A 88 -0.52 10.99 13.08
C LEU A 88 -0.61 9.56 13.63
N MET A 89 -0.55 8.55 12.76
CA MET A 89 -0.58 7.14 13.16
C MET A 89 0.58 6.79 14.10
N ARG A 90 1.82 7.15 13.71
CA ARG A 90 3.02 6.88 14.52
C ARG A 90 2.99 7.65 15.85
N ARG A 91 2.50 8.89 15.88
CA ARG A 91 2.28 9.66 17.12
C ARG A 91 1.30 9.00 18.08
N HIS A 92 0.34 8.26 17.56
CA HIS A 92 -0.61 7.47 18.36
C HIS A 92 -0.12 6.04 18.66
N GLY A 93 1.16 5.73 18.41
CA GLY A 93 1.74 4.42 18.72
C GLY A 93 1.36 3.30 17.76
N VAL A 94 0.76 3.62 16.60
CA VAL A 94 0.48 2.61 15.58
C VAL A 94 1.77 2.25 14.86
N ASN A 95 2.07 0.96 14.76
CA ASN A 95 3.18 0.47 13.94
C ASN A 95 2.80 0.56 12.45
N VAL A 96 3.56 1.34 11.69
CA VAL A 96 3.33 1.57 10.26
C VAL A 96 4.50 0.99 9.47
N GLY A 97 4.24 -0.04 8.67
CA GLY A 97 5.17 -0.58 7.68
C GLY A 97 4.92 0.01 6.29
N ILE A 98 5.78 -0.34 5.33
CA ILE A 98 5.63 0.05 3.91
C ILE A 98 5.32 -1.19 3.06
N GLY A 99 4.37 -1.04 2.15
CA GLY A 99 4.05 -2.02 1.12
C GLY A 99 4.01 -1.39 -0.27
N THR A 100 4.13 -2.22 -1.29
CA THR A 100 4.05 -1.79 -2.69
C THR A 100 2.63 -1.87 -3.25
N ASP A 101 1.75 -2.62 -2.58
CA ASP A 101 0.49 -3.12 -3.16
C ASP A 101 0.74 -4.02 -4.39
N ALA A 102 -0.30 -4.29 -5.18
CA ALA A 102 -0.25 -5.14 -6.37
C ALA A 102 0.31 -4.42 -7.62
N CYS A 103 0.83 -5.21 -8.57
CA CYS A 103 1.41 -4.70 -9.83
C CYS A 103 0.42 -3.96 -10.74
N ASN A 104 -0.89 -4.04 -10.50
CA ASN A 104 -1.92 -3.36 -11.31
C ASN A 104 -2.37 -2.01 -10.72
N CYS A 105 -1.89 -1.65 -9.54
CA CYS A 105 -2.17 -0.38 -8.89
C CYS A 105 -0.91 0.36 -8.45
N GLY A 106 0.24 -0.32 -8.38
CA GLY A 106 1.56 0.31 -8.28
C GLY A 106 2.35 0.32 -9.59
N ASP A 107 1.98 -0.51 -10.58
CA ASP A 107 2.68 -0.72 -11.87
C ASP A 107 4.13 -1.24 -11.78
N HIS A 108 4.68 -1.35 -10.57
CA HIS A 108 5.98 -1.95 -10.25
C HIS A 108 6.02 -2.39 -8.78
N LEU A 109 6.98 -3.26 -8.42
CA LEU A 109 7.18 -3.75 -7.05
C LEU A 109 8.47 -3.19 -6.43
N ASN A 110 8.68 -1.88 -6.57
CA ASN A 110 9.91 -1.22 -6.12
C ASN A 110 9.76 -0.64 -4.70
N MET A 111 10.48 -1.20 -3.73
CA MET A 111 10.45 -0.71 -2.35
C MET A 111 11.16 0.63 -2.19
N PHE A 112 12.21 0.92 -2.96
CA PHE A 112 12.94 2.20 -2.87
C PHE A 112 12.05 3.38 -3.28
N GLU A 113 11.28 3.21 -4.34
CA GLU A 113 10.29 4.21 -4.77
C GLU A 113 9.18 4.39 -3.73
N ASN A 114 8.70 3.29 -3.13
CA ASN A 114 7.70 3.38 -2.05
C ASN A 114 8.26 4.06 -0.80
N MET A 115 9.52 3.82 -0.43
CA MET A 115 10.21 4.56 0.64
C MET A 115 10.29 6.05 0.32
N ARG A 116 10.75 6.40 -0.88
CA ARG A 116 10.85 7.79 -1.35
C ARG A 116 9.51 8.51 -1.26
N LEU A 117 8.45 7.88 -1.78
CA LEU A 117 7.11 8.46 -1.77
C LEU A 117 6.47 8.47 -0.38
N ALA A 118 6.76 7.51 0.51
CA ALA A 118 6.36 7.58 1.91
C ALA A 118 6.95 8.84 2.57
N CYS A 119 8.25 9.10 2.36
CA CYS A 119 8.90 10.30 2.86
C CYS A 119 8.26 11.57 2.29
N HIS A 120 8.19 11.70 0.96
CA HIS A 120 7.71 12.91 0.30
C HIS A 120 6.24 13.20 0.60
N SER A 121 5.40 12.16 0.61
CA SER A 121 3.97 12.30 0.87
C SER A 121 3.68 12.78 2.29
N SER A 122 4.48 12.39 3.29
CA SER A 122 4.35 12.92 4.65
C SER A 122 4.51 14.44 4.71
N ARG A 123 5.35 15.01 3.83
CA ARG A 123 5.56 16.47 3.71
C ARG A 123 4.38 17.16 3.06
N VAL A 124 3.82 16.55 2.03
CA VAL A 124 2.63 17.10 1.34
C VAL A 124 1.40 17.01 2.23
N LYS A 125 1.28 15.94 3.02
CA LYS A 125 0.13 15.69 3.91
C LYS A 125 -0.03 16.77 4.98
N ASP A 126 1.08 17.25 5.52
CA ASP A 126 1.15 18.29 6.53
C ASP A 126 2.36 19.20 6.28
N HIS A 127 2.24 20.05 5.26
CA HIS A 127 3.33 20.96 4.85
C HIS A 127 3.64 22.04 5.90
N THR A 128 2.84 22.17 6.95
CA THR A 128 2.99 23.19 7.99
C THR A 128 3.81 22.72 9.19
N ASN A 129 3.95 21.41 9.34
CA ASN A 129 4.58 20.78 10.49
C ASN A 129 5.91 20.15 10.06
N MET A 130 7.04 20.66 10.55
CA MET A 130 8.38 20.21 10.12
C MET A 130 8.78 18.82 10.65
N GLU A 131 7.90 18.15 11.39
CA GLU A 131 8.11 16.79 11.91
C GLU A 131 7.64 15.73 10.90
N TRP A 132 8.24 15.74 9.71
CA TRP A 132 8.01 14.75 8.65
C TRP A 132 8.81 13.47 8.84
N LEU A 133 8.50 12.43 8.06
CA LEU A 133 9.27 11.21 8.05
C LEU A 133 10.69 11.48 7.56
N THR A 134 11.68 11.09 8.36
CA THR A 134 13.10 11.11 8.00
C THR A 134 13.51 9.84 7.25
N ALA A 135 14.64 9.88 6.52
CA ALA A 135 15.12 8.71 5.79
C ALA A 135 15.39 7.48 6.71
N PRO A 136 16.03 7.62 7.89
CA PRO A 136 16.18 6.50 8.82
C PRO A 136 14.84 5.91 9.28
N GLU A 137 13.84 6.75 9.58
CA GLU A 137 12.51 6.26 9.97
C GLU A 137 11.81 5.53 8.84
N VAL A 138 11.95 5.98 7.59
CA VAL A 138 11.39 5.30 6.42
C VAL A 138 12.06 3.95 6.19
N ILE A 139 13.38 3.84 6.41
CA ILE A 139 14.10 2.56 6.36
C ILE A 139 13.59 1.64 7.48
N GLU A 140 13.40 2.14 8.70
CA GLU A 140 12.79 1.37 9.80
C GLU A 140 11.37 0.90 9.43
N MET A 141 10.58 1.77 8.80
CA MET A 141 9.24 1.43 8.33
C MET A 141 9.26 0.31 7.29
N ALA A 142 10.18 0.36 6.32
CA ALA A 142 10.34 -0.67 5.29
C ALA A 142 10.93 -1.99 5.80
N THR A 143 11.57 -1.99 6.98
CA THR A 143 12.27 -3.15 7.55
C THR A 143 11.61 -3.62 8.84
N GLU A 144 12.00 -3.08 9.99
CA GLU A 144 11.54 -3.51 11.31
C GLU A 144 10.02 -3.38 11.49
N CYS A 145 9.42 -2.26 11.07
CA CYS A 145 7.96 -2.09 11.22
C CYS A 145 7.18 -3.07 10.34
N SER A 146 7.60 -3.29 9.10
CA SER A 146 6.99 -4.28 8.20
C SER A 146 7.18 -5.71 8.74
N ALA A 147 8.34 -6.05 9.31
CA ALA A 147 8.57 -7.33 9.96
C ALA A 147 7.60 -7.54 11.15
N ARG A 148 7.43 -6.53 12.01
CA ARG A 148 6.43 -6.55 13.09
C ARG A 148 5.01 -6.72 12.54
N ALA A 149 4.66 -5.97 11.50
CA ALA A 149 3.34 -6.01 10.87
C ALA A 149 2.97 -7.41 10.35
N MET A 150 3.96 -8.16 9.88
CA MET A 150 3.78 -9.53 9.37
C MET A 150 3.98 -10.63 10.44
N GLY A 151 4.20 -10.28 11.71
CA GLY A 151 4.42 -11.26 12.78
C GLY A 151 5.82 -11.88 12.79
N PHE A 152 6.80 -11.25 12.13
CA PHE A 152 8.20 -11.69 12.06
C PHE A 152 9.18 -10.75 12.79
N GLY A 153 8.70 -9.86 13.66
CA GLY A 153 9.51 -8.83 14.32
C GLY A 153 10.68 -9.35 15.17
N ASP A 154 10.59 -10.59 15.66
CA ASP A 154 11.64 -11.26 16.43
C ASP A 154 12.57 -12.14 15.57
N ARG A 155 12.37 -12.12 14.24
CA ARG A 155 13.05 -13.02 13.30
C ARG A 155 13.76 -12.31 12.17
N ILE A 156 13.19 -11.23 11.62
CA ILE A 156 13.73 -10.50 10.46
C ILE A 156 13.62 -8.98 10.67
N GLY A 157 14.12 -8.21 9.70
CA GLY A 157 14.00 -6.74 9.68
C GLY A 157 15.11 -6.00 10.42
N ARG A 158 15.98 -6.71 11.14
CA ARG A 158 17.12 -6.14 11.85
C ARG A 158 18.39 -6.98 11.64
N ILE A 159 19.53 -6.30 11.51
CA ILE A 159 20.86 -6.94 11.52
C ILE A 159 21.33 -7.05 12.98
N ALA A 160 21.00 -8.16 13.64
CA ALA A 160 21.40 -8.45 15.01
C ALA A 160 21.52 -9.96 15.27
N PRO A 161 22.31 -10.40 16.27
CA PRO A 161 22.35 -11.81 16.67
C PRO A 161 20.95 -12.35 16.97
N GLY A 162 20.66 -13.57 16.49
CA GLY A 162 19.35 -14.22 16.65
C GLY A 162 18.36 -13.97 15.51
N TYR A 163 18.60 -12.97 14.65
CA TYR A 163 17.80 -12.70 13.46
C TYR A 163 18.29 -13.51 12.25
N GLN A 164 17.39 -13.77 11.29
CA GLN A 164 17.75 -14.41 10.02
C GLN A 164 18.65 -13.49 9.18
N ALA A 165 19.54 -14.11 8.40
CA ALA A 165 20.39 -13.39 7.45
C ALA A 165 19.60 -13.00 6.20
N ASP A 166 18.75 -11.97 6.35
CA ASP A 166 18.00 -11.31 5.28
C ASP A 166 18.66 -9.95 5.01
N ILE A 167 19.52 -9.89 4.00
CA ILE A 167 20.45 -8.76 3.80
C ILE A 167 20.48 -8.37 2.32
N VAL A 168 20.33 -7.06 2.06
CA VAL A 168 20.51 -6.45 0.74
C VAL A 168 21.86 -5.72 0.72
N PHE A 169 22.64 -5.96 -0.33
CA PHE A 169 23.92 -5.29 -0.58
C PHE A 169 23.75 -4.35 -1.77
N LEU A 170 24.20 -3.10 -1.59
CA LEU A 170 24.15 -2.06 -2.61
C LEU A 170 25.57 -1.74 -3.10
N ASP A 171 25.74 -1.57 -4.41
CA ASP A 171 26.99 -1.12 -5.01
C ASP A 171 27.15 0.40 -4.84
N LEU A 172 28.13 0.80 -4.03
CA LEU A 172 28.42 2.21 -3.79
C LEU A 172 29.11 2.90 -4.98
N ALA A 173 29.47 2.16 -6.03
CA ALA A 173 29.93 2.72 -7.30
C ALA A 173 28.76 3.12 -8.23
N ASP A 174 27.52 2.78 -7.90
CA ASP A 174 26.35 3.26 -8.64
C ASP A 174 26.18 4.78 -8.51
N VAL A 175 25.63 5.41 -9.55
CA VAL A 175 25.42 6.87 -9.60
C VAL A 175 24.57 7.39 -8.44
N SER A 176 23.68 6.57 -7.89
CA SER A 176 22.84 6.91 -6.73
C SER A 176 23.66 7.19 -5.46
N PHE A 177 24.87 6.64 -5.38
CA PHE A 177 25.76 6.76 -4.23
C PHE A 177 26.96 7.68 -4.46
N ILE A 178 27.02 8.41 -5.58
CA ILE A 178 28.15 9.28 -5.92
C ILE A 178 27.73 10.76 -5.91
N PRO A 179 28.30 11.62 -5.04
CA PRO A 179 29.27 11.31 -3.98
C PRO A 179 28.62 10.60 -2.79
N PHE A 180 29.36 9.73 -2.10
CA PHE A 180 28.86 9.02 -0.94
C PHE A 180 28.91 9.93 0.29
N THR A 181 27.74 10.29 0.83
CA THR A 181 27.62 11.31 1.88
C THR A 181 26.78 10.82 3.05
N ASP A 182 25.48 10.65 2.83
CA ASP A 182 24.54 10.11 3.82
C ASP A 182 23.88 8.85 3.22
N PRO A 183 24.24 7.64 3.71
CA PRO A 183 23.70 6.41 3.18
C PRO A 183 22.18 6.29 3.35
N CYS A 184 21.61 6.78 4.46
CA CYS A 184 20.16 6.68 4.67
C CYS A 184 19.42 7.57 3.69
N ASN A 185 19.90 8.81 3.53
CA ASN A 185 19.35 9.75 2.56
C ASN A 185 19.45 9.19 1.13
N GLN A 186 20.60 8.64 0.74
CA GLN A 186 20.80 8.09 -0.60
C GLN A 186 19.97 6.83 -0.85
N ILE A 187 19.82 5.94 0.13
CA ILE A 187 18.92 4.77 0.05
C ILE A 187 17.45 5.18 -0.17
N VAL A 188 16.98 6.22 0.50
CA VAL A 188 15.55 6.61 0.39
C VAL A 188 15.28 7.52 -0.80
N HIS A 189 16.17 8.46 -1.08
CA HIS A 189 15.90 9.56 -2.01
C HIS A 189 16.57 9.39 -3.38
N CYS A 190 17.61 8.57 -3.50
CA CYS A 190 18.39 8.42 -4.74
C CYS A 190 18.22 7.03 -5.37
N GLU A 191 18.34 5.98 -4.57
CA GLU A 191 18.26 4.59 -5.03
C GLU A 191 16.91 4.24 -5.65
N ASP A 192 16.93 3.45 -6.72
CA ASP A 192 15.76 2.96 -7.45
C ASP A 192 15.79 1.44 -7.73
N GLY A 193 16.71 0.71 -7.10
CA GLY A 193 16.94 -0.73 -7.30
C GLY A 193 18.12 -1.05 -8.19
N ALA A 194 18.66 -0.10 -8.96
CA ALA A 194 19.79 -0.31 -9.85
C ALA A 194 21.08 -0.73 -9.11
N ALA A 195 21.32 -0.24 -7.90
CA ALA A 195 22.53 -0.55 -7.15
C ALA A 195 22.45 -1.90 -6.42
N VAL A 196 21.32 -2.63 -6.46
CA VAL A 196 21.18 -3.91 -5.77
C VAL A 196 22.09 -4.97 -6.41
N GLU A 197 23.22 -5.25 -5.76
CA GLU A 197 24.23 -6.17 -6.27
C GLU A 197 24.02 -7.61 -5.78
N ARG A 198 23.65 -7.75 -4.50
CA ARG A 198 23.45 -9.06 -3.86
C ARG A 198 22.29 -9.00 -2.88
N VAL A 199 21.51 -10.08 -2.82
CA VAL A 199 20.45 -10.27 -1.82
C VAL A 199 20.59 -11.66 -1.21
N ILE A 200 20.60 -11.71 0.11
CA ILE A 200 20.61 -12.93 0.92
C ILE A 200 19.27 -13.04 1.65
N VAL A 201 18.66 -14.22 1.64
CA VAL A 201 17.44 -14.54 2.39
C VAL A 201 17.64 -15.84 3.15
N GLY A 202 17.51 -15.80 4.48
CA GLY A 202 17.77 -16.93 5.37
C GLY A 202 19.17 -17.51 5.21
N GLY A 203 20.16 -16.68 4.88
CA GLY A 203 21.54 -17.10 4.61
C GLY A 203 21.80 -17.67 3.21
N ARG A 204 20.79 -17.70 2.33
CA ARG A 204 20.95 -18.13 0.93
C ARG A 204 20.97 -16.93 -0.01
N THR A 205 21.99 -16.83 -0.84
CA THR A 205 22.05 -15.80 -1.89
C THR A 205 20.99 -16.09 -2.96
N ILE A 206 20.09 -15.13 -3.19
CA ILE A 206 19.06 -15.21 -4.23
C ILE A 206 19.30 -14.23 -5.39
N VAL A 207 20.05 -13.15 -5.15
CA VAL A 207 20.52 -12.21 -6.18
C VAL A 207 22.03 -12.09 -6.09
N GLN A 208 22.72 -12.10 -7.24
CA GLN A 208 24.16 -11.91 -7.35
C GLN A 208 24.49 -11.22 -8.68
N GLY A 209 25.35 -10.20 -8.68
CA GLY A 209 25.68 -9.46 -9.91
C GLY A 209 24.46 -8.72 -10.49
N GLY A 210 23.56 -8.24 -9.62
CA GLY A 210 22.29 -7.63 -10.02
C GLY A 210 21.28 -8.58 -10.68
N LYS A 211 21.50 -9.91 -10.63
CA LYS A 211 20.64 -10.90 -11.28
C LYS A 211 20.05 -11.89 -10.30
N VAL A 212 18.76 -12.19 -10.46
CA VAL A 212 18.08 -13.28 -9.73
C VAL A 212 18.69 -14.62 -10.14
N THR A 213 19.10 -15.42 -9.16
CA THR A 213 19.81 -16.69 -9.36
C THR A 213 18.89 -17.90 -9.25
N THR A 214 17.68 -17.72 -8.75
CA THR A 214 16.73 -18.80 -8.45
C THR A 214 15.62 -18.95 -9.48
N VAL A 215 15.60 -18.10 -10.51
CA VAL A 215 14.55 -18.04 -11.53
C VAL A 215 15.18 -17.97 -12.92
N ASP A 216 14.76 -18.86 -13.83
CA ASP A 216 15.07 -18.76 -15.25
C ASP A 216 14.20 -17.67 -15.88
N MET A 217 14.74 -16.45 -15.98
CA MET A 217 14.02 -15.29 -16.50
C MET A 217 13.52 -15.49 -17.96
N PRO A 218 14.33 -16.04 -18.90
CA PRO A 218 13.83 -16.42 -20.23
C PRO A 218 12.68 -17.45 -20.22
N ALA A 219 12.70 -18.45 -19.34
CA ALA A 219 11.60 -19.40 -19.22
C ALA A 219 10.34 -18.73 -18.64
N LEU A 220 10.50 -17.95 -17.56
CA LEU A 220 9.40 -17.22 -16.94
C LEU A 220 8.74 -16.26 -17.93
N ARG A 221 9.52 -15.56 -18.76
CA ARG A 221 8.98 -14.68 -19.81
C ARG A 221 8.06 -15.42 -20.76
N ARG A 222 8.48 -16.60 -21.26
CA ARG A 222 7.67 -17.42 -22.18
C ARG A 222 6.39 -17.93 -21.51
N GLU A 223 6.47 -18.29 -20.23
CA GLU A 223 5.30 -18.70 -19.45
C GLU A 223 4.31 -17.54 -19.31
N VAL A 224 4.79 -16.33 -18.98
CA VAL A 224 3.95 -15.12 -18.91
C VAL A 224 3.30 -14.82 -20.26
N GLU A 225 4.05 -14.87 -21.37
CA GLU A 225 3.51 -14.67 -22.73
C GLU A 225 2.36 -15.66 -23.01
N THR A 226 2.52 -16.94 -22.63
CA THR A 226 1.46 -17.96 -22.77
C THR A 226 0.23 -17.66 -21.89
N ILE A 227 0.45 -17.21 -20.65
CA ILE A 227 -0.65 -16.83 -19.74
C ILE A 227 -1.42 -15.63 -20.28
N MET A 228 -0.71 -14.65 -20.86
CA MET A 228 -1.32 -13.46 -21.45
C MET A 228 -2.21 -13.81 -22.64
N GLU A 229 -1.77 -14.70 -23.54
CA GLU A 229 -2.60 -15.18 -24.65
C GLU A 229 -3.93 -15.78 -24.16
N ARG A 230 -3.88 -16.57 -23.08
CA ARG A 230 -5.08 -17.11 -22.44
C ARG A 230 -5.93 -16.05 -21.74
N LEU A 231 -5.29 -15.07 -21.10
CA LEU A 231 -6.00 -14.00 -20.40
C LEU A 231 -6.76 -13.13 -21.41
N ASP A 232 -6.14 -12.81 -22.54
CA ASP A 232 -6.75 -12.04 -23.63
C ASP A 232 -7.97 -12.77 -24.21
N SER A 233 -7.91 -14.09 -24.38
CA SER A 233 -9.07 -14.87 -24.85
C SER A 233 -10.24 -14.82 -23.87
N VAL A 234 -9.97 -14.92 -22.55
CA VAL A 234 -11.00 -14.84 -21.51
C VAL A 234 -11.58 -13.42 -21.38
N GLN A 235 -10.73 -12.39 -21.50
CA GLN A 235 -11.19 -11.01 -21.44
C GLN A 235 -12.03 -10.63 -22.65
N ALA A 236 -11.72 -11.16 -23.84
CA ALA A 236 -12.53 -10.94 -25.05
C ALA A 236 -13.99 -11.39 -24.84
N GLU A 237 -14.20 -12.53 -24.17
CA GLU A 237 -15.55 -13.04 -23.84
C GLU A 237 -16.29 -12.17 -22.81
N ARG A 238 -15.55 -11.42 -21.98
CA ARG A 238 -16.09 -10.60 -20.88
C ARG A 238 -16.07 -9.10 -21.17
N LYS A 239 -15.68 -8.69 -22.38
CA LYS A 239 -15.48 -7.30 -22.76
C LYS A 239 -16.70 -6.42 -22.46
N GLU A 240 -17.90 -6.88 -22.84
CA GLU A 240 -19.15 -6.13 -22.60
C GLU A 240 -19.44 -5.94 -21.10
N LEU A 241 -19.10 -6.93 -20.26
CA LEU A 241 -19.25 -6.81 -18.81
C LEU A 241 -18.22 -5.83 -18.24
N ILE A 242 -16.97 -5.89 -18.71
CA ILE A 242 -15.90 -4.99 -18.28
C ILE A 242 -16.26 -3.54 -18.60
N GLU A 243 -16.73 -3.25 -19.82
CA GLU A 243 -17.18 -1.91 -20.24
C GLU A 243 -18.35 -1.40 -19.37
N LYS A 244 -19.30 -2.27 -19.00
CA LYS A 244 -20.40 -1.91 -18.08
C LYS A 244 -19.94 -1.63 -16.65
N LEU A 245 -18.87 -2.29 -16.20
CA LEU A 245 -18.31 -2.13 -14.86
C LEU A 245 -17.29 -0.98 -14.76
N GLU A 246 -16.78 -0.48 -15.88
CA GLU A 246 -15.75 0.56 -15.92
C GLU A 246 -16.18 1.83 -15.20
N LEU A 247 -17.41 2.31 -15.44
CA LEU A 247 -17.91 3.51 -14.78
C LEU A 247 -18.12 3.30 -13.27
N PRO A 248 -18.78 2.23 -12.79
CA PRO A 248 -18.83 1.93 -11.36
C PRO A 248 -17.45 1.79 -10.69
N VAL A 249 -16.52 1.07 -11.30
CA VAL A 249 -15.17 0.83 -10.74
C VAL A 249 -14.37 2.13 -10.68
N SER A 250 -14.45 2.95 -11.72
CA SER A 250 -13.72 4.21 -11.79
C SER A 250 -14.12 5.21 -10.71
N THR A 251 -15.37 5.22 -10.25
CA THR A 251 -15.77 6.07 -9.11
C THR A 251 -14.96 5.83 -7.83
N TYR A 252 -14.35 4.64 -7.69
CA TYR A 252 -13.49 4.28 -6.57
C TYR A 252 -12.00 4.38 -6.91
N CYS A 253 -11.63 4.07 -8.16
CA CYS A 253 -10.25 4.06 -8.66
C CYS A 253 -10.10 5.07 -9.80
N ASN A 254 -10.30 6.36 -9.51
CA ASN A 254 -10.34 7.41 -10.53
C ASN A 254 -9.05 7.44 -11.39
N GLY A 255 -7.90 7.11 -10.79
CA GLY A 255 -6.61 7.09 -11.49
C GLY A 255 -6.41 5.94 -12.48
N LEU A 256 -7.30 4.94 -12.49
CA LEU A 256 -7.28 3.83 -13.47
C LEU A 256 -8.13 4.10 -14.71
N LEU A 257 -8.88 5.20 -14.75
CA LEU A 257 -9.58 5.60 -15.97
C LEU A 257 -8.56 5.84 -17.08
N PRO A 258 -8.89 5.47 -18.34
CA PRO A 258 -8.12 5.95 -19.48
C PRO A 258 -7.97 7.47 -19.43
N GLU A 259 -6.80 8.00 -19.76
CA GLU A 259 -6.48 9.44 -19.60
C GLU A 259 -7.53 10.35 -20.27
N HIS A 260 -8.08 9.94 -21.41
CA HIS A 260 -9.13 10.66 -22.12
C HIS A 260 -10.47 10.73 -21.34
N ALA A 261 -10.77 9.73 -20.51
CA ALA A 261 -11.97 9.68 -19.68
C ALA A 261 -11.81 10.44 -18.34
N GLN A 262 -10.58 10.53 -17.81
CA GLN A 262 -10.28 11.31 -16.60
C GLN A 262 -10.64 12.79 -16.77
N HIS A 263 -10.31 13.38 -17.92
CA HIS A 263 -10.62 14.78 -18.20
C HIS A 263 -12.11 15.04 -18.48
N ALA A 264 -12.82 14.06 -19.06
CA ALA A 264 -14.25 14.16 -19.30
C ALA A 264 -15.07 14.08 -17.99
N ALA A 265 -14.64 13.24 -17.04
CA ALA A 265 -15.29 13.14 -15.72
C ALA A 265 -15.10 14.41 -14.85
N ALA A 266 -14.08 15.24 -15.14
CA ALA A 266 -13.78 16.46 -14.41
C ALA A 266 -14.61 17.69 -14.84
N ASN A 267 -15.34 17.61 -15.96
CA ASN A 267 -16.24 18.66 -16.46
C ASN A 267 -17.62 18.05 -16.77
N PRO A 268 -18.53 17.98 -15.78
CA PRO A 268 -19.90 17.51 -16.00
C PRO A 268 -20.74 18.47 -16.83
#